data_AF-M7BN09-F1
#
_entry.id   AF-M7BN09-F1
#
_cell.length_a   1.000
_cell.length_b   1.000
_cell.length_c   1.000
_cell.angle_alpha   90.00
_cell.angle_beta   90.00
_cell.angle_gamma   90.00
#
_symmetry.space_group_name_H-M   'P 1'
#
loop_
_entity.id
_entity.type
_entity.pdbx_description
1 polymer ?
#
loop_
_entity_poly.entity_id
_entity_poly.type
_entity_poly.pdbx_seq_one_letter_code
_entity_poly.pdbx_strand_id
1 'polypeptide(L)'
;MASAISMLQASWLLLSGSSTVAQQSMQELPFDGQALFAEQTDTKLHGLKDSCTTLKMLGRYVPGPARKGVERKYFVPSKGYAYLYTNPQPCSLVVAMVNKRERQGQQGPTPKSKESMRLDLLGCKVYSTRGLKLRIANHQVIPSRYSFNSWNSMLKFRVLVPAESREEFGAIVEAGKAVVRISLQASLDAADVVAYTLSSDITMRHSSWLQASGLPTKVQQTLQDLPFDGVGLFAEQTDSRLHSLKTLGLH
;
A
#
# COMPACT_ATOMS: atom_id res chain seq x y z
N MET A 1 -39.08 -1.65 2.01
CA MET A 1 -38.12 -0.70 1.41
C MET A 1 -37.09 -0.20 2.43
N ALA A 2 -37.47 0.43 3.55
CA ALA A 2 -36.52 0.97 4.55
C ALA A 2 -35.46 -0.04 5.06
N SER A 3 -35.85 -1.31 5.30
CA SER A 3 -34.92 -2.35 5.74
C SER A 3 -33.87 -2.72 4.67
N ALA A 4 -34.25 -2.75 3.38
CA ALA A 4 -33.31 -3.04 2.29
C ALA A 4 -32.30 -1.90 2.08
N ILE A 5 -32.76 -0.65 2.23
CA ILE A 5 -31.93 0.54 2.10
C ILE A 5 -30.95 0.65 3.27
N SER A 6 -31.40 0.35 4.49
CA SER A 6 -30.54 0.27 5.66
C SER A 6 -29.45 -0.82 5.51
N MET A 7 -29.80 -1.99 4.97
CA MET A 7 -28.82 -3.04 4.66
C MET A 7 -27.82 -2.63 3.57
N LEU A 8 -28.26 -1.89 2.55
CA LEU A 8 -27.41 -1.36 1.49
C LEU A 8 -26.46 -0.28 2.03
N GLN A 9 -26.95 0.65 2.86
CA GLN A 9 -26.15 1.67 3.53
C GLN A 9 -25.11 1.02 4.47
N ALA A 10 -25.52 0.07 5.30
CA ALA A 10 -24.61 -0.63 6.21
C ALA A 10 -23.54 -1.42 5.43
N SER A 11 -23.91 -2.11 4.35
CA SER A 11 -22.98 -2.83 3.49
C SER A 11 -21.99 -1.88 2.81
N TRP A 12 -22.47 -0.74 2.31
CA TRP A 12 -21.62 0.28 1.68
C TRP A 12 -20.65 0.90 2.68
N LEU A 13 -21.10 1.25 3.89
CA LEU A 13 -20.27 1.79 4.97
C LEU A 13 -19.23 0.80 5.50
N LEU A 14 -19.54 -0.50 5.46
CA LEU A 14 -18.59 -1.55 5.82
C LEU A 14 -17.48 -1.69 4.76
N LEU A 15 -17.85 -1.58 3.48
CA LEU A 15 -16.94 -1.71 2.34
C LEU A 15 -16.11 -0.46 2.08
N SER A 16 -16.60 0.73 2.46
CA SER A 16 -15.90 2.00 2.26
C SER A 16 -14.65 2.17 3.14
N GLY A 17 -14.41 1.26 4.10
CA GLY A 17 -13.28 1.34 5.02
C GLY A 17 -13.35 2.53 6.00
N SER A 18 -14.55 3.10 6.17
CA SER A 18 -14.82 4.20 7.11
C SER A 18 -14.52 3.76 8.55
N SER A 19 -14.06 4.69 9.40
CA SER A 19 -13.84 4.39 10.82
C SER A 19 -15.15 3.98 11.49
N THR A 20 -15.09 3.18 12.56
CA THR A 20 -16.29 2.77 13.31
C THR A 20 -17.11 3.94 13.84
N VAL A 21 -16.44 5.06 14.16
CA VAL A 21 -17.08 6.32 14.56
C VAL A 21 -17.84 6.96 13.39
N ALA A 22 -17.24 6.95 12.19
CA ALA A 22 -17.91 7.44 10.98
C ALA A 22 -19.08 6.53 10.57
N GLN A 23 -18.95 5.21 10.75
CA GLN A 23 -20.01 4.24 10.49
C GLN A 23 -21.22 4.47 11.41
N GLN A 24 -21.01 4.62 12.72
CA GLN A 24 -22.08 4.91 13.69
C GLN A 24 -22.76 6.24 13.39
N SER A 25 -21.97 7.28 13.15
CA SER A 25 -22.48 8.63 12.83
C SER A 25 -23.30 8.70 11.53
N MET A 26 -23.05 7.79 10.58
CA MET A 26 -23.82 7.69 9.33
C MET A 26 -25.03 6.76 9.43
N GLN A 27 -25.03 5.79 10.36
CA GLN A 27 -26.18 4.93 10.62
C GLN A 27 -27.32 5.66 11.36
N GLU A 28 -27.03 6.79 12.01
CA GLU A 28 -28.03 7.61 12.71
C GLU A 28 -28.73 8.63 11.80
N LEU A 29 -28.36 8.73 10.53
CA LEU A 29 -28.96 9.71 9.61
C LEU A 29 -30.31 9.19 9.07
N PRO A 30 -31.37 10.01 9.09
CA PRO A 30 -32.65 9.64 8.49
C PRO A 30 -32.53 9.51 6.97
N PHE A 31 -33.23 8.53 6.40
CA PHE A 31 -33.33 8.35 4.95
C PHE A 31 -34.40 9.30 4.38
N ASP A 32 -34.02 10.16 3.43
CA ASP A 32 -34.89 11.22 2.88
C ASP A 32 -35.71 10.77 1.65
N GLY A 33 -35.49 9.56 1.13
CA GLY A 33 -36.20 9.05 -0.04
C GLY A 33 -35.66 9.50 -1.40
N GLN A 34 -34.69 10.42 -1.44
CA GLN A 34 -34.10 10.93 -2.69
C GLN A 34 -32.76 10.28 -3.02
N ALA A 35 -31.93 10.01 -2.02
CA ALA A 35 -30.59 9.46 -2.23
C ALA A 35 -30.23 8.41 -1.17
N LEU A 36 -29.29 7.52 -1.54
CA LEU A 36 -28.82 6.47 -0.64
C LEU A 36 -28.09 7.03 0.60
N PHE A 37 -27.67 8.29 0.56
CA PHE A 37 -27.13 9.07 1.67
C PHE A 37 -27.71 10.48 1.60
N ALA A 38 -28.13 11.04 2.75
CA ALA A 38 -28.62 12.42 2.84
C ALA A 38 -27.49 13.43 2.55
N GLU A 39 -27.82 14.63 2.10
CA GLU A 39 -26.87 15.72 1.83
C GLU A 39 -25.96 16.06 3.04
N GLN A 40 -26.46 15.84 4.26
CA GLN A 40 -25.70 15.95 5.51
C GLN A 40 -24.49 14.99 5.62
N THR A 41 -24.45 13.93 4.80
CA THR A 41 -23.35 12.95 4.78
C THR A 41 -22.07 13.58 4.23
N ASP A 42 -22.18 14.45 3.23
CA ASP A 42 -21.02 15.12 2.61
C ASP A 42 -20.38 16.13 3.55
N THR A 43 -21.17 16.87 4.32
CA THR A 43 -20.67 17.82 5.32
C THR A 43 -19.90 17.13 6.46
N LYS A 44 -20.39 15.97 6.92
CA LYS A 44 -19.68 15.15 7.92
C LYS A 44 -18.40 14.52 7.36
N LEU A 45 -18.42 14.04 6.11
CA LEU A 45 -17.24 13.52 5.42
C LEU A 45 -16.18 14.61 5.25
N HIS A 46 -16.59 15.85 4.95
CA HIS A 46 -15.68 16.99 4.81
C HIS A 46 -14.97 17.30 6.12
N GLY A 47 -15.69 17.38 7.26
CA GLY A 47 -15.07 17.63 8.56
C GLY A 47 -14.05 16.57 9.00
N LEU A 48 -14.29 15.29 8.66
CA LEU A 48 -13.35 14.19 8.89
C LEU A 48 -12.10 14.28 8.01
N LYS A 49 -12.28 14.71 6.74
CA LYS A 49 -11.19 14.96 5.79
C LYS A 49 -10.28 16.08 6.30
N ASP A 50 -10.84 17.16 6.83
CA ASP A 50 -10.06 18.29 7.35
C ASP A 50 -9.20 17.90 8.56
N SER A 51 -9.71 17.02 9.42
CA SER A 51 -8.94 16.46 10.55
C SER A 51 -7.77 15.57 10.08
N CYS A 52 -7.98 14.72 9.08
CA CYS A 52 -6.92 13.89 8.48
C CYS A 52 -5.88 14.74 7.73
N THR A 53 -6.30 15.82 7.08
CA THR A 53 -5.44 16.72 6.32
C THR A 53 -4.60 17.59 7.26
N THR A 54 -5.16 18.02 8.38
CA THR A 54 -4.44 18.71 9.47
C THR A 54 -3.35 17.82 10.08
N LEU A 55 -3.61 16.52 10.27
CA LEU A 55 -2.59 15.56 10.75
C LEU A 55 -1.47 15.31 9.72
N LYS A 56 -1.77 15.36 8.42
CA LYS A 56 -0.78 15.25 7.34
C LYS A 56 0.06 16.51 7.19
N MET A 57 -0.53 17.69 7.31
CA MET A 57 0.17 18.99 7.18
C MET A 57 1.18 19.24 8.31
N LEU A 58 0.99 18.67 9.50
CA LEU A 58 1.90 18.86 10.63
C LEU A 58 3.26 18.18 10.46
N GLY A 59 3.52 17.44 9.37
CA GLY A 59 4.84 16.87 9.03
C GLY A 59 5.45 15.90 10.06
N ARG A 60 4.77 15.65 11.17
CA ARG A 60 5.22 14.81 12.31
C ARG A 60 4.53 13.46 12.38
N TYR A 61 3.50 13.22 11.57
CA TYR A 61 2.86 11.92 11.53
C TYR A 61 3.59 10.98 10.58
N VAL A 62 4.70 10.42 11.06
CA VAL A 62 5.16 9.12 10.57
C VAL A 62 4.19 8.11 11.17
N PRO A 63 3.39 7.38 10.38
CA PRO A 63 2.56 6.31 10.92
C PRO A 63 3.48 5.38 11.71
N GLY A 64 3.26 5.26 13.01
CA GLY A 64 3.97 4.29 13.83
C GLY A 64 3.80 2.89 13.22
N PRO A 65 4.72 1.95 13.47
CA PRO A 65 4.57 0.58 13.00
C PRO A 65 3.14 0.13 13.33
N ALA A 66 2.43 -0.36 12.32
CA ALA A 66 1.02 -0.66 12.41
C ALA A 66 0.74 -1.42 13.70
N ARG A 67 -0.29 -0.99 14.46
CA ARG A 67 -0.66 -1.63 15.75
C ARG A 67 -0.58 -3.14 15.58
N LYS A 68 0.26 -3.80 16.39
CA LYS A 68 0.47 -5.26 16.38
C LYS A 68 -0.91 -5.93 16.34
N GLY A 69 -1.31 -6.45 15.17
CA GLY A 69 -2.65 -7.00 14.95
C GLY A 69 -3.34 -6.61 13.64
N VAL A 70 -3.08 -5.42 13.07
CA VAL A 70 -3.70 -5.02 11.78
C VAL A 70 -3.21 -5.93 10.64
N GLU A 71 -1.94 -6.34 10.70
CA GLU A 71 -1.36 -7.27 9.73
C GLU A 71 -2.03 -8.65 9.71
N ARG A 72 -2.59 -9.10 10.84
CA ARG A 72 -3.32 -10.39 10.90
C ARG A 72 -4.68 -10.32 10.22
N LYS A 73 -5.27 -9.14 10.12
CA LYS A 73 -6.59 -8.94 9.46
C LYS A 73 -6.50 -9.10 7.95
N TYR A 74 -5.40 -8.66 7.37
CA TYR A 74 -5.15 -8.67 5.93
C TYR A 74 -4.12 -9.73 5.57
N PHE A 75 -4.31 -10.94 6.08
CA PHE A 75 -3.40 -12.04 5.81
C PHE A 75 -3.45 -12.38 4.32
N VAL A 76 -2.30 -12.26 3.66
CA VAL A 76 -2.08 -12.68 2.28
C VAL A 76 -0.99 -13.76 2.32
N PRO A 77 -1.24 -14.98 1.81
CA PRO A 77 -0.21 -16.01 1.70
C PRO A 77 1.01 -15.44 0.95
N SER A 78 2.17 -15.43 1.60
CA SER A 78 3.37 -14.74 1.12
C SER A 78 4.31 -15.62 0.31
N LYS A 79 3.91 -16.84 -0.07
CA LYS A 79 4.78 -17.79 -0.77
C LYS A 79 5.26 -17.19 -2.10
N GLY A 80 6.55 -16.89 -2.19
CA GLY A 80 7.17 -16.23 -3.36
C GLY A 80 7.10 -14.70 -3.38
N TYR A 81 6.38 -14.07 -2.45
CA TYR A 81 6.17 -12.61 -2.41
C TYR A 81 6.44 -11.99 -1.04
N ALA A 82 7.18 -12.68 -0.17
CA ALA A 82 7.50 -12.21 1.17
C ALA A 82 8.14 -10.81 1.14
N TYR A 83 8.96 -10.55 0.12
CA TYR A 83 9.64 -9.28 -0.09
C TYR A 83 8.69 -8.08 -0.12
N LEU A 84 7.49 -8.20 -0.71
CA LEU A 84 6.48 -7.12 -0.75
C LEU A 84 6.01 -6.68 0.64
N TYR A 85 6.25 -7.52 1.64
CA TYR A 85 5.65 -7.45 2.96
C TYR A 85 6.66 -7.39 4.09
N THR A 86 7.92 -7.72 3.79
CA THR A 86 9.04 -7.66 4.72
C THR A 86 10.07 -6.70 4.16
N ASN A 87 10.55 -5.81 5.02
CA ASN A 87 11.60 -4.89 4.64
C ASN A 87 12.84 -5.66 4.14
N PRO A 88 13.29 -5.41 2.89
CA PRO A 88 14.44 -6.13 2.35
C PRO A 88 15.68 -5.80 3.17
N GLN A 89 16.34 -6.85 3.63
CA GLN A 89 17.56 -6.72 4.42
C GLN A 89 18.68 -6.22 3.52
N PRO A 90 19.51 -5.28 3.98
CA PRO A 90 20.76 -4.99 3.32
C PRO A 90 21.67 -6.21 3.55
N CYS A 91 21.80 -7.08 2.55
CA CYS A 91 22.68 -8.25 2.56
C CYS A 91 23.57 -8.20 1.32
N SER A 92 24.84 -7.84 1.50
CA SER A 92 25.88 -7.77 0.45
C SER A 92 27.23 -7.36 1.06
N LEU A 93 28.32 -7.53 0.30
CA LEU A 93 29.62 -6.89 0.54
C LEU A 93 29.52 -5.37 0.77
N VAL A 94 28.52 -4.69 0.20
CA VAL A 94 28.25 -3.26 0.47
C VAL A 94 28.09 -3.00 1.97
N VAL A 95 27.36 -3.86 2.67
CA VAL A 95 27.14 -3.75 4.12
C VAL A 95 28.42 -4.00 4.90
N ALA A 96 29.22 -4.98 4.47
CA ALA A 96 30.53 -5.23 5.07
C ALA A 96 31.46 -4.03 4.93
N MET A 97 31.45 -3.35 3.77
CA MET A 97 32.22 -2.13 3.53
C MET A 97 31.77 -0.97 4.42
N VAL A 98 30.46 -0.75 4.55
CA VAL A 98 29.89 0.24 5.47
C VAL A 98 30.32 -0.03 6.92
N ASN A 99 30.14 -1.26 7.40
CA ASN A 99 30.49 -1.66 8.76
C ASN A 99 32.00 -1.48 9.05
N LYS A 100 32.86 -1.82 8.07
CA LYS A 100 34.31 -1.61 8.19
C LYS A 100 34.64 -0.13 8.35
N ARG A 101 33.99 0.73 7.57
CA ARG A 101 34.19 2.18 7.60
C ARG A 101 33.73 2.81 8.91
N GLU A 102 32.60 2.34 9.45
CA GLU A 102 32.09 2.76 10.76
C GLU A 102 33.06 2.36 11.88
N ARG A 103 33.56 1.12 11.87
CA ARG A 103 34.56 0.64 12.86
C ARG A 103 35.90 1.37 12.77
N GLN A 104 36.30 1.79 11.58
CA GLN A 104 37.53 2.56 11.38
C GLN A 104 37.40 4.02 11.84
N GLY A 105 36.23 4.44 12.34
CA GLY A 105 36.04 5.72 13.01
C GLY A 105 36.37 6.92 12.13
N GLN A 106 36.08 6.86 10.81
CA GLN A 106 36.47 7.92 9.88
C GLN A 106 36.13 9.32 10.41
N GLN A 107 37.18 10.02 10.86
CA GLN A 107 37.24 11.45 11.23
C GLN A 107 37.40 12.32 9.97
N GLY A 108 36.55 12.13 8.96
CA GLY A 108 36.50 13.01 7.79
C GLY A 108 35.62 14.23 8.05
N PRO A 109 35.83 15.40 7.40
CA PRO A 109 35.09 16.64 7.69
C PRO A 109 33.60 16.61 7.32
N THR A 110 33.05 15.51 6.80
CA THR A 110 31.70 15.48 6.23
C THR A 110 30.85 14.33 6.79
N PRO A 111 29.75 14.62 7.53
CA PRO A 111 28.88 13.62 8.19
C PRO A 111 28.02 12.73 7.26
N LYS A 112 28.35 12.60 5.96
CA LYS A 112 27.46 12.05 4.91
C LYS A 112 26.94 10.63 5.21
N SER A 113 27.68 9.81 5.95
CA SER A 113 27.26 8.45 6.34
C SER A 113 26.09 8.44 7.33
N LYS A 114 25.99 9.44 8.21
CA LYS A 114 24.91 9.55 9.21
C LYS A 114 23.60 9.96 8.55
N GLU A 115 23.67 10.78 7.51
CA GLU A 115 22.53 11.19 6.71
C GLU A 115 22.00 10.04 5.85
N SER A 116 22.88 9.26 5.20
CA SER A 116 22.46 8.04 4.49
C SER A 116 21.76 7.06 5.43
N MET A 117 22.28 6.81 6.64
CA MET A 117 21.59 5.89 7.56
C MET A 117 20.23 6.40 8.04
N ARG A 118 20.06 7.72 8.17
CA ARG A 118 18.74 8.32 8.43
C ARG A 118 17.78 8.12 7.27
N LEU A 119 18.27 8.27 6.03
CA LEU A 119 17.48 8.04 4.82
C LEU A 119 17.09 6.57 4.67
N ASP A 120 17.97 5.62 5.00
CA ASP A 120 17.63 4.20 5.00
C ASP A 120 16.55 3.88 6.04
N LEU A 121 16.69 4.40 7.27
CA LEU A 121 15.68 4.22 8.31
C LEU A 121 14.33 4.81 7.91
N LEU A 122 14.34 5.97 7.24
CA LEU A 122 13.12 6.57 6.70
C LEU A 122 12.53 5.67 5.61
N GLY A 123 13.34 5.24 4.64
CA GLY A 123 12.93 4.31 3.60
C GLY A 123 12.35 3.02 4.18
N CYS A 124 12.94 2.49 5.24
CA CYS A 124 12.44 1.31 5.94
C CYS A 124 11.02 1.49 6.49
N LYS A 125 10.74 2.65 7.10
CA LYS A 125 9.42 2.96 7.67
C LYS A 125 8.38 3.19 6.57
N VAL A 126 8.76 3.91 5.52
CA VAL A 126 7.90 4.19 4.37
C VAL A 126 7.57 2.88 3.65
N TYR A 127 8.55 2.01 3.45
CA TYR A 127 8.40 0.67 2.88
C TYR A 127 7.40 -0.16 3.67
N SER A 128 7.56 -0.31 4.99
CA SER A 128 6.65 -1.09 5.82
C SER A 128 5.21 -0.55 5.79
N THR A 129 5.06 0.78 5.80
CA THR A 129 3.74 1.43 5.72
C THR A 129 3.07 1.17 4.37
N ARG A 130 3.82 1.26 3.28
CA ARG A 130 3.33 1.02 1.91
C ARG A 130 3.07 -0.47 1.69
N GLY A 131 3.91 -1.36 2.18
CA GLY A 131 3.68 -2.82 2.15
C GLY A 131 2.37 -3.21 2.86
N LEU A 132 2.02 -2.55 3.97
CA LEU A 132 0.70 -2.75 4.58
C LEU A 132 -0.45 -2.27 3.68
N LYS A 133 -0.32 -1.11 3.04
CA LYS A 133 -1.33 -0.64 2.07
C LYS A 133 -1.50 -1.63 0.91
N LEU A 134 -0.42 -2.23 0.44
CA LEU A 134 -0.48 -3.27 -0.58
C LEU A 134 -1.25 -4.50 -0.08
N ARG A 135 -1.02 -4.94 1.16
CA ARG A 135 -1.80 -6.05 1.77
C ARG A 135 -3.29 -5.71 1.82
N ILE A 136 -3.64 -4.49 2.19
CA ILE A 136 -5.04 -4.03 2.24
C ILE A 136 -5.66 -4.04 0.84
N ALA A 137 -4.98 -3.45 -0.15
CA ALA A 137 -5.46 -3.41 -1.52
C ALA A 137 -5.66 -4.83 -2.10
N ASN A 138 -4.66 -5.70 -1.94
CA ASN A 138 -4.76 -7.10 -2.37
C ASN A 138 -5.89 -7.84 -1.65
N HIS A 139 -6.08 -7.59 -0.36
CA HIS A 139 -7.16 -8.19 0.40
C HIS A 139 -8.53 -7.71 -0.06
N GLN A 140 -8.68 -6.45 -0.51
CA GLN A 140 -9.94 -5.90 -1.03
C GLN A 140 -10.31 -6.46 -2.42
N VAL A 141 -9.33 -6.86 -3.24
CA VAL A 141 -9.59 -7.47 -4.56
C VAL A 141 -10.42 -8.76 -4.45
N ILE A 142 -10.14 -9.59 -3.44
CA ILE A 142 -10.82 -10.89 -3.24
C ILE A 142 -12.34 -10.73 -2.99
N PRO A 143 -12.81 -9.97 -1.98
CA PRO A 143 -14.23 -9.77 -1.73
C PRO A 143 -14.91 -9.00 -2.88
N SER A 144 -14.22 -8.07 -3.54
CA SER A 144 -14.78 -7.38 -4.71
C SER A 144 -15.03 -8.36 -5.87
N ARG A 145 -14.09 -9.27 -6.16
CA ARG A 145 -14.29 -10.31 -7.17
C ARG A 145 -15.43 -11.27 -6.80
N TYR A 146 -15.52 -11.69 -5.55
CA TYR A 146 -16.61 -12.54 -5.07
C TYR A 146 -17.98 -11.83 -5.18
N SER A 147 -18.05 -10.57 -4.76
CA SER A 147 -19.26 -9.75 -4.82
C SER A 147 -19.73 -9.55 -6.27
N PHE A 148 -18.79 -9.34 -7.21
CA PHE A 148 -19.10 -9.23 -8.62
C PHE A 148 -19.75 -10.51 -9.16
N ASN A 149 -19.16 -11.66 -8.84
CA ASN A 149 -19.71 -12.96 -9.24
C ASN A 149 -21.08 -13.25 -8.60
N SER A 150 -21.28 -12.80 -7.36
CA SER A 150 -22.56 -12.90 -6.65
C SER A 150 -23.64 -12.07 -7.35
N TRP A 151 -23.36 -10.80 -7.66
CA TRP A 151 -24.28 -9.95 -8.44
C TRP A 151 -24.56 -10.52 -9.82
N ASN A 152 -23.53 -11.03 -10.51
CA ASN A 152 -23.73 -11.66 -11.81
C ASN A 152 -24.62 -12.90 -11.71
N SER A 153 -24.55 -13.65 -10.61
CA SER A 153 -25.42 -14.79 -10.34
C SER A 153 -26.85 -14.37 -10.02
N MET A 154 -27.06 -13.18 -9.44
CA MET A 154 -28.40 -12.66 -9.12
C MET A 154 -29.29 -12.55 -10.36
N LEU A 155 -28.72 -12.28 -11.54
CA LEU A 155 -29.47 -12.24 -12.80
C LEU A 155 -30.24 -13.54 -13.09
N LYS A 156 -29.78 -14.69 -12.58
CA LYS A 156 -30.46 -15.99 -12.75
C LYS A 156 -31.82 -16.02 -12.05
N PHE A 157 -32.00 -15.24 -10.99
CA PHE A 157 -33.26 -15.16 -10.26
C PHE A 157 -34.27 -14.21 -10.90
N ARG A 158 -33.91 -13.48 -11.97
CA ARG A 158 -34.81 -12.55 -12.67
C ARG A 158 -36.13 -13.21 -13.09
N VAL A 159 -36.11 -14.49 -13.47
CA VAL A 159 -37.32 -15.23 -13.88
C VAL A 159 -38.28 -15.50 -12.72
N LEU A 160 -37.78 -15.54 -11.49
CA LEU A 160 -38.56 -15.78 -10.27
C LEU A 160 -39.21 -14.50 -9.71
N VAL A 161 -38.81 -13.33 -10.23
CA VAL A 161 -39.36 -12.03 -9.83
C VAL A 161 -40.67 -11.78 -10.62
N PRO A 162 -41.72 -11.19 -9.99
CA PRO A 162 -42.96 -10.81 -10.66
C PRO A 162 -42.69 -9.95 -11.90
N ALA A 163 -43.47 -10.17 -12.97
CA ALA A 163 -43.18 -9.61 -14.29
C ALA A 163 -42.99 -8.08 -14.26
N GLU A 164 -43.83 -7.40 -13.49
CA GLU A 164 -43.83 -5.95 -13.28
C GLU A 164 -42.55 -5.40 -12.62
N SER A 165 -41.79 -6.23 -11.90
CA SER A 165 -40.57 -5.81 -11.18
C SER A 165 -39.27 -6.34 -11.77
N ARG A 166 -39.34 -7.08 -12.90
CA ARG A 166 -38.17 -7.69 -13.54
C ARG A 166 -37.17 -6.68 -14.09
N GLU A 167 -37.65 -5.54 -14.60
CA GLU A 167 -36.78 -4.46 -15.09
C GLU A 167 -36.07 -3.76 -13.94
N GLU A 168 -36.80 -3.42 -12.88
CA GLU A 168 -36.23 -2.80 -11.68
C GLU A 168 -35.19 -3.71 -11.02
N PHE A 169 -35.49 -5.01 -10.90
CA PHE A 169 -34.52 -6.00 -10.42
C PHE A 169 -33.25 -6.04 -11.29
N GLY A 170 -33.41 -6.03 -12.62
CA GLY A 170 -32.29 -5.99 -13.56
C GLY A 170 -31.42 -4.75 -13.37
N ALA A 171 -32.06 -3.58 -13.23
CA ALA A 171 -31.37 -2.31 -12.98
C ALA A 171 -30.58 -2.33 -11.66
N ILE A 172 -31.15 -2.87 -10.57
CA ILE A 172 -30.47 -3.00 -9.28
C ILE A 172 -29.24 -3.91 -9.40
N VAL A 173 -29.37 -5.03 -10.10
CA VAL A 173 -28.25 -5.96 -10.28
C VAL A 173 -27.11 -5.33 -11.10
N GLU A 174 -27.43 -4.62 -12.19
CA GLU A 174 -26.41 -3.90 -12.97
C GLU A 174 -25.77 -2.76 -12.18
N ALA A 175 -26.54 -2.01 -11.38
CA ALA A 175 -26.00 -1.00 -10.48
C ALA A 175 -25.05 -1.62 -9.45
N GLY A 176 -25.42 -2.75 -8.83
CA GLY A 176 -24.55 -3.50 -7.92
C GLY A 176 -23.25 -3.96 -8.57
N LYS A 177 -23.33 -4.48 -9.81
CA LYS A 177 -22.14 -4.84 -10.60
C LYS A 177 -21.25 -3.63 -10.85
N ALA A 178 -21.82 -2.49 -11.23
CA ALA A 178 -21.07 -1.27 -11.51
C ALA A 178 -20.31 -0.79 -10.26
N VAL A 179 -20.97 -0.72 -9.10
CA VAL A 179 -20.35 -0.32 -7.83
C VAL A 179 -19.18 -1.23 -7.47
N VAL A 180 -19.37 -2.56 -7.55
CA VAL A 180 -18.30 -3.51 -7.23
C VAL A 180 -17.15 -3.42 -8.23
N ARG A 181 -17.44 -3.19 -9.51
CA ARG A 181 -16.41 -3.02 -10.56
C ARG A 181 -15.56 -1.77 -10.30
N ILE A 182 -16.18 -0.66 -9.89
CA ILE A 182 -15.48 0.57 -9.47
C ILE A 182 -14.62 0.30 -8.23
N SER A 183 -15.14 -0.40 -7.22
CA SER A 183 -14.38 -0.75 -6.02
C SER A 183 -13.18 -1.64 -6.34
N LEU A 184 -13.35 -2.64 -7.22
CA LEU A 184 -12.26 -3.49 -7.69
C LEU A 184 -11.18 -2.67 -8.42
N GLN A 185 -11.58 -1.78 -9.31
CA GLN A 185 -10.64 -0.91 -10.03
C GLN A 185 -9.86 -0.02 -9.07
N ALA A 186 -10.54 0.61 -8.11
CA ALA A 186 -9.88 1.43 -7.09
C ALA A 186 -8.85 0.64 -6.26
N SER A 187 -9.13 -0.62 -5.93
CA SER A 187 -8.16 -1.49 -5.25
C SER A 187 -6.96 -1.84 -6.13
N LEU A 188 -7.16 -2.07 -7.44
CA LEU A 188 -6.07 -2.30 -8.40
C LEU A 188 -5.20 -1.05 -8.56
N ASP A 189 -5.81 0.11 -8.78
CA ASP A 189 -5.10 1.39 -8.91
C ASP A 189 -4.30 1.70 -7.63
N ALA A 190 -4.87 1.42 -6.45
CA ALA A 190 -4.17 1.56 -5.19
C ALA A 190 -2.97 0.60 -5.07
N ALA A 191 -3.10 -0.64 -5.54
CA ALA A 191 -2.00 -1.60 -5.56
C ALA A 191 -0.87 -1.14 -6.49
N ASP A 192 -1.20 -0.63 -7.68
CA ASP A 192 -0.23 -0.13 -8.66
C ASP A 192 0.53 1.09 -8.14
N VAL A 193 -0.17 2.08 -7.57
CA VAL A 193 0.46 3.24 -6.93
C VAL A 193 1.37 2.80 -5.78
N VAL A 194 0.95 1.81 -4.99
CA VAL A 194 1.78 1.29 -3.91
C VAL A 194 3.01 0.54 -4.45
N ALA A 195 2.88 -0.24 -5.52
CA ALA A 195 3.99 -0.96 -6.14
C ALA A 195 5.04 0.01 -6.71
N TYR A 196 4.60 1.03 -7.44
CA TYR A 196 5.47 2.09 -7.96
C TYR A 196 6.23 2.80 -6.84
N THR A 197 5.52 3.13 -5.76
CA THR A 197 6.13 3.85 -4.63
C THR A 197 7.07 2.95 -3.81
N LEU A 198 6.78 1.66 -3.65
CA LEU A 198 7.70 0.69 -3.05
C LEU A 198 8.99 0.54 -3.86
N SER A 199 8.90 0.54 -5.21
CA SER A 199 10.07 0.54 -6.08
C SER A 199 10.95 1.77 -5.84
N SER A 200 10.34 2.96 -5.75
CA SER A 200 11.05 4.20 -5.43
C SER A 200 11.75 4.15 -4.06
N ASP A 201 11.12 3.55 -3.04
CA ASP A 201 11.75 3.37 -1.72
C ASP A 201 12.95 2.44 -1.77
N ILE A 202 12.86 1.35 -2.54
CA ILE A 202 13.98 0.43 -2.75
C ILE A 202 15.15 1.18 -3.39
N THR A 203 14.91 1.94 -4.47
CA THR A 203 15.94 2.73 -5.14
C THR A 203 16.58 3.76 -4.22
N MET A 204 15.77 4.45 -3.39
CA MET A 204 16.26 5.41 -2.40
C MET A 204 17.17 4.73 -1.36
N ARG A 205 16.72 3.60 -0.80
CA ARG A 205 17.51 2.83 0.19
C ARG A 205 18.79 2.29 -0.42
N HIS A 206 18.71 1.75 -1.63
CA HIS A 206 19.85 1.24 -2.38
C HIS A 206 20.91 2.33 -2.59
N SER A 207 20.48 3.51 -3.05
CA SER A 207 21.35 4.68 -3.23
C SER A 207 21.98 5.14 -1.91
N SER A 208 21.21 5.12 -0.83
CA SER A 208 21.67 5.49 0.50
C SER A 208 22.80 4.56 1.00
N TRP A 209 22.61 3.24 0.87
CA TRP A 209 23.62 2.26 1.26
C TRP A 209 24.89 2.35 0.39
N LEU A 210 24.75 2.59 -0.91
CA LEU A 210 25.90 2.82 -1.79
C LEU A 210 26.66 4.10 -1.42
N GLN A 211 25.99 5.19 -1.08
CA GLN A 211 26.65 6.41 -0.60
C GLN A 211 27.38 6.18 0.72
N ALA A 212 26.78 5.43 1.65
CA ALA A 212 27.39 5.09 2.93
C ALA A 212 28.69 4.27 2.76
N SER A 213 28.73 3.40 1.75
CA SER A 213 29.84 2.48 1.49
C SER A 213 31.16 3.17 1.14
N GLY A 214 31.10 4.40 0.63
CA GLY A 214 32.28 5.14 0.19
C GLY A 214 32.89 4.65 -1.13
N LEU A 215 32.19 3.81 -1.89
CA LEU A 215 32.61 3.37 -3.22
C LEU A 215 32.78 4.55 -4.19
N PRO A 216 33.67 4.47 -5.20
CA PRO A 216 33.76 5.48 -6.25
C PRO A 216 32.43 5.66 -6.99
N THR A 217 32.10 6.89 -7.41
CA THR A 217 30.83 7.21 -8.07
C THR A 217 30.55 6.34 -9.30
N LYS A 218 31.59 6.01 -10.08
CA LYS A 218 31.47 5.13 -11.25
C LYS A 218 31.02 3.71 -10.86
N VAL A 219 31.55 3.17 -9.76
CA VAL A 219 31.13 1.87 -9.21
C VAL A 219 29.70 1.97 -8.69
N GLN A 220 29.35 3.04 -7.96
CA GLN A 220 27.99 3.24 -7.47
C GLN A 220 26.95 3.24 -8.60
N GLN A 221 27.21 3.95 -9.70
CA GLN A 221 26.31 3.98 -10.87
C GLN A 221 26.10 2.58 -11.46
N THR A 222 27.18 1.81 -11.67
CA THR A 222 27.06 0.45 -12.22
C THR A 222 26.31 -0.54 -11.33
N LEU A 223 26.25 -0.27 -10.02
CA LEU A 223 25.48 -1.06 -9.07
C LEU A 223 24.04 -0.56 -8.96
N GLN A 224 23.77 0.74 -9.11
CA GLN A 224 22.41 1.32 -9.10
C GLN A 224 21.51 0.74 -10.19
N ASP A 225 22.08 0.39 -11.34
CA ASP A 225 21.34 -0.19 -12.47
C ASP A 225 21.01 -1.68 -12.31
N LEU A 226 21.44 -2.31 -11.20
CA LEU A 226 21.12 -3.72 -10.95
C LEU A 226 19.63 -3.90 -10.62
N PRO A 227 18.98 -4.93 -11.16
CA PRO A 227 17.59 -5.22 -10.84
C PRO A 227 17.44 -5.67 -9.39
N PHE A 228 16.29 -5.33 -8.79
CA PHE A 228 15.88 -5.87 -7.50
C PHE A 228 15.25 -7.26 -7.68
N ASP A 229 15.78 -8.26 -6.98
CA ASP A 229 15.37 -9.68 -7.10
C ASP A 229 14.38 -10.14 -6.01
N GLY A 230 14.08 -9.28 -5.04
CA GLY A 230 13.19 -9.61 -3.92
C GLY A 230 13.85 -10.41 -2.79
N VAL A 231 15.12 -10.80 -2.86
CA VAL A 231 15.76 -11.55 -1.77
C VAL A 231 16.33 -10.60 -0.73
N GLY A 232 16.98 -9.53 -1.20
CA GLY A 232 17.66 -8.54 -0.37
C GLY A 232 17.61 -7.16 -1.00
N LEU A 233 18.09 -6.15 -0.27
CA LEU A 233 18.21 -4.80 -0.82
C LEU A 233 19.19 -4.76 -2.01
N PHE A 234 20.18 -5.66 -1.99
CA PHE A 234 21.14 -5.87 -3.05
C PHE A 234 20.95 -7.28 -3.60
N ALA A 235 20.95 -7.41 -4.92
CA ALA A 235 20.91 -8.71 -5.59
C ALA A 235 22.25 -9.45 -5.40
N GLU A 236 22.25 -10.78 -5.49
CA GLU A 236 23.49 -11.59 -5.41
C GLU A 236 24.55 -11.17 -6.45
N GLN A 237 24.09 -10.70 -7.63
CA GLN A 237 24.95 -10.19 -8.68
C GLN A 237 25.78 -8.96 -8.25
N THR A 238 25.34 -8.22 -7.23
CA THR A 238 26.05 -7.05 -6.67
C THR A 238 27.46 -7.43 -6.24
N ASP A 239 27.60 -8.56 -5.54
CA ASP A 239 28.89 -8.99 -5.00
C ASP A 239 29.83 -9.45 -6.13
N SER A 240 29.28 -10.17 -7.11
CA SER A 240 30.01 -10.60 -8.32
C SER A 240 30.53 -9.39 -9.12
N ARG A 241 29.72 -8.32 -9.25
CA ARG A 241 30.14 -7.08 -9.92
C ARG A 241 31.22 -6.34 -9.13
N LEU A 242 31.07 -6.24 -7.82
CA LEU A 242 32.08 -5.64 -6.94
C LEU A 242 33.44 -6.34 -7.06
N HIS A 243 33.44 -7.68 -7.09
CA HIS A 243 34.66 -8.45 -7.30
C HIS A 243 35.30 -8.19 -8.67
N SER A 244 34.49 -8.16 -9.73
CA SER A 244 34.97 -7.90 -11.10
C SER A 244 35.57 -6.48 -11.24
N LEU A 245 34.94 -5.48 -10.62
CA LEU A 245 35.44 -4.10 -10.64
C LEU A 245 36.74 -3.94 -9.83
N LYS A 246 36.88 -4.70 -8.73
CA LYS A 246 38.13 -4.78 -7.97
C LYS A 246 39.27 -5.38 -8.80
N THR A 247 39.01 -6.41 -9.60
CA THR A 247 40.02 -7.01 -10.50
C THR A 247 40.43 -6.07 -11.64
N LEU A 248 39.60 -5.10 -12.00
CA LEU A 248 39.86 -4.10 -13.03
C LEU A 248 40.54 -2.82 -12.52
N GLY A 249 40.90 -2.74 -11.23
CA GLY A 249 41.64 -1.61 -10.66
C GLY A 249 40.85 -0.31 -10.50
N LEU A 250 39.51 -0.36 -10.56
CA LEU A 250 38.62 0.81 -10.47
C LEU A 250 38.29 1.24 -9.03
N HIS A 251 39.24 1.10 -8.10
CA HIS A 251 38.99 1.29 -6.65
C HIS A 251 39.23 2.71 -6.14
#